data_AF-A0A5N5T707-F1
#
_entry.id   AF-A0A5N5T707-F1
#
_cell.length_a   1.000
_cell.length_b   1.000
_cell.length_c   1.000
_cell.angle_alpha   90.00
_cell.angle_beta   90.00
_cell.angle_gamma   90.00
#
_symmetry.space_group_name_H-M   'P 1'
#
loop_
_entity.id
_entity.type
_entity.pdbx_description
1 polymer ?
#
loop_
_entity_poly.entity_id
_entity_poly.type
_entity_poly.pdbx_seq_one_letter_code
_entity_poly.pdbx_strand_id
1 'polypeptide(L)'
;MNNGEEYELLDDPKYRSYISQIEKCLKNFENTAEWADLISTLGKLNKVLLSHMKYPVVPRRIIIAKRLAQCLHPALPSGVHLKALEIYDVIFKCMGTNRLSQELFIYSAGLFPLFSSAAMNVRSALLTIYENHFVPLGTRLRPGLNGFLAATLSGVEEGSDHLERTSFLLQRIGEGVGMTEFFGCMWECILNNSNVRLPGLVYITNSFNKKATTEDQLHVIGTNVDVM
;
A
#
# COMPACT_ATOMS: atom_id res chain seq x y z
N MET A 1 16.71 -5.80 -7.30
CA MET A 1 16.88 -5.00 -6.07
C MET A 1 18.31 -4.46 -6.08
N ASN A 2 18.48 -3.13 -6.04
CA ASN A 2 19.80 -2.50 -6.16
C ASN A 2 20.57 -2.61 -4.84
N ASN A 3 21.16 -3.77 -4.57
CA ASN A 3 21.94 -4.01 -3.35
C ASN A 3 23.23 -3.17 -3.28
N GLY A 4 23.67 -2.57 -4.41
CA GLY A 4 24.90 -1.76 -4.47
C GLY A 4 24.90 -0.57 -3.53
N GLU A 5 23.78 0.15 -3.43
CA GLU A 5 23.67 1.33 -2.55
C GLU A 5 23.72 0.95 -1.06
N GLU A 6 23.22 -0.24 -0.69
CA GLU A 6 23.34 -0.73 0.69
C GLU A 6 24.80 -1.07 1.03
N TYR A 7 25.56 -1.63 0.08
CA TYR A 7 26.99 -1.92 0.27
C TYR A 7 27.81 -0.65 0.49
N GLU A 8 27.56 0.42 -0.26
CA GLU A 8 28.23 1.71 -0.07
C GLU A 8 27.97 2.31 1.33
N LEU A 9 26.75 2.14 1.84
CA LEU A 9 26.38 2.60 3.18
C LEU A 9 27.06 1.80 4.30
N LEU A 10 27.57 0.59 4.04
CA LEU A 10 28.26 -0.20 5.06
C LEU A 10 29.55 0.46 5.54
N ASP A 11 30.13 1.39 4.80
CA ASP A 11 31.31 2.15 5.23
C ASP A 11 30.96 3.23 6.27
N ASP A 12 29.70 3.67 6.35
CA ASP A 12 29.22 4.63 7.35
C ASP A 12 29.01 3.95 8.73
N PRO A 13 29.77 4.32 9.78
CA PRO A 13 29.59 3.77 11.12
C PRO A 13 28.19 3.98 11.70
N LYS A 14 27.52 5.08 11.35
CA LYS A 14 26.15 5.38 11.81
C LYS A 14 25.14 4.44 11.13
N TYR A 15 25.37 4.06 9.87
CA TYR A 15 24.53 3.06 9.20
C TYR A 15 24.76 1.66 9.77
N ARG A 16 26.00 1.28 10.10
CA ARG A 16 26.27 0.02 10.81
C ARG A 16 25.57 -0.04 12.18
N SER A 17 25.55 1.08 12.91
CA SER A 17 24.79 1.19 14.16
C SER A 17 23.28 1.03 13.93
N TYR A 18 22.74 1.63 12.86
CA TYR A 18 21.35 1.49 12.47
C TYR A 18 20.98 0.02 12.20
N ILE A 19 21.80 -0.71 11.45
CA ILE A 19 21.62 -2.15 11.20
C ILE A 19 21.55 -2.92 12.53
N SER A 20 22.50 -2.70 13.44
CA SER A 20 22.54 -3.38 14.74
C SER A 20 21.29 -3.11 15.59
N GLN A 21 20.81 -1.86 15.61
CA GLN A 21 19.59 -1.49 16.32
C GLN A 21 18.33 -2.14 15.72
N ILE A 22 18.25 -2.21 14.39
CA ILE A 22 17.17 -2.90 13.69
C ILE A 22 17.20 -4.40 13.99
N GLU A 23 18.36 -5.05 13.93
CA GLU A 23 18.48 -6.48 14.26
C GLU A 23 18.08 -6.78 15.72
N LYS A 24 18.45 -5.91 16.65
CA LYS A 24 18.00 -6.01 18.04
C LYS A 24 16.48 -5.88 18.16
N CYS A 25 15.84 -4.99 17.40
CA CYS A 25 14.38 -4.89 17.37
C CYS A 25 13.74 -6.13 16.75
N LEU A 26 14.32 -6.67 15.66
CA LEU A 26 13.80 -7.85 14.98
C LEU A 26 13.83 -9.10 15.86
N LYS A 27 14.87 -9.29 16.69
CA LYS A 27 14.92 -10.36 17.68
C LYS A 27 13.79 -10.29 18.72
N ASN A 28 13.29 -9.11 19.04
CA ASN A 28 12.17 -8.99 19.97
C ASN A 28 10.86 -9.55 19.40
N PHE A 29 10.67 -9.52 18.06
CA PHE A 29 9.49 -10.13 17.42
C PHE A 29 9.43 -11.65 17.61
N GLU A 30 10.58 -12.31 17.79
CA GLU A 30 10.66 -13.77 17.98
C GLU A 30 10.13 -14.22 19.36
N ASN A 31 10.10 -13.31 20.33
CA ASN A 31 9.68 -13.56 21.70
C ASN A 31 8.31 -12.96 22.03
N THR A 32 7.53 -12.56 21.02
CA THR A 32 6.19 -12.01 21.23
C THR A 32 5.18 -13.13 21.46
N ALA A 33 4.48 -13.10 22.59
CA ALA A 33 3.45 -14.09 22.92
C ALA A 33 2.05 -13.50 22.76
N GLU A 34 1.89 -12.20 23.02
CA GLU A 34 0.60 -11.51 22.97
C GLU A 34 0.64 -10.26 22.07
N TRP A 35 -0.54 -9.77 21.71
CA TRP A 35 -0.67 -8.57 20.88
C TRP A 35 -0.07 -7.32 21.52
N ALA A 36 -0.04 -7.22 22.85
CA ALA A 36 0.60 -6.11 23.56
C ALA A 36 2.12 -6.08 23.35
N ASP A 37 2.76 -7.26 23.29
CA ASP A 37 4.19 -7.38 22.99
C ASP A 37 4.50 -6.90 21.57
N LEU A 38 3.59 -7.17 20.62
CA LEU A 38 3.70 -6.67 19.26
C LEU A 38 3.65 -5.14 19.23
N ILE A 39 2.71 -4.50 19.94
CA ILE A 39 2.63 -3.02 20.00
C ILE A 39 3.92 -2.44 20.60
N SER A 40 4.42 -3.02 21.70
CA SER A 40 5.68 -2.59 22.33
C SER A 40 6.86 -2.73 21.36
N THR A 41 6.95 -3.86 20.66
CA THR A 41 8.03 -4.15 19.71
C THR A 41 7.97 -3.25 18.47
N LEU A 42 6.79 -3.05 17.90
CA LEU A 42 6.53 -2.08 16.83
C LEU A 42 6.90 -0.66 17.28
N GLY A 43 6.56 -0.28 18.52
CA GLY A 43 6.95 1.01 19.10
C GLY A 43 8.47 1.22 19.16
N LYS A 44 9.22 0.19 19.54
CA LYS A 44 10.70 0.23 19.55
C LYS A 44 11.26 0.35 18.13
N LEU A 45 10.75 -0.45 17.19
CA LEU A 45 11.13 -0.41 15.78
C LEU A 45 10.88 0.99 15.18
N ASN A 46 9.71 1.58 15.45
CA ASN A 46 9.36 2.89 14.94
C ASN A 46 10.33 3.98 15.42
N LYS A 47 10.70 3.95 16.71
CA LYS A 47 11.69 4.89 17.27
C LYS A 47 13.06 4.78 16.58
N VAL A 48 13.50 3.57 16.27
CA VAL A 48 14.77 3.35 15.56
C VAL A 48 14.69 3.88 14.12
N LEU A 49 13.58 3.66 13.42
CA LEU A 49 13.40 4.19 12.06
C LEU A 49 13.39 5.72 12.05
N LEU A 50 12.65 6.34 12.97
CA LEU A 50 12.57 7.80 13.09
C LEU A 50 13.90 8.47 13.42
N SER A 51 14.80 7.81 14.16
CA SER A 51 16.13 8.35 14.44
C SER A 51 17.11 8.24 13.27
N HIS A 52 16.74 7.52 12.20
CA HIS A 52 17.58 7.21 11.05
C HIS A 52 16.94 7.63 9.70
N MET A 53 15.97 8.56 9.72
CA MET A 53 15.23 9.06 8.54
C MET A 53 16.11 9.53 7.37
N LYS A 54 17.35 9.94 7.64
CA LYS A 54 18.30 10.38 6.60
C LYS A 54 18.75 9.27 5.65
N TYR A 55 18.56 8.00 6.01
CA TYR A 55 18.97 6.87 5.20
C TYR A 55 17.79 6.35 4.36
N PRO A 56 17.83 6.48 3.03
CA PRO A 56 16.76 5.98 2.18
C PRO A 56 16.74 4.45 2.07
N VAL A 57 17.87 3.78 2.36
CA VAL A 57 17.97 2.32 2.38
C VAL A 57 17.66 1.82 3.78
N VAL A 58 16.45 1.29 3.99
CA VAL A 58 16.07 0.63 5.24
C VAL A 58 16.75 -0.75 5.32
N PRO A 59 17.58 -1.01 6.35
CA PRO A 59 18.27 -2.29 6.49
C PRO A 59 17.27 -3.37 6.86
N ARG A 60 17.52 -4.61 6.41
CA ARG A 60 16.64 -5.77 6.65
C ARG A 60 15.18 -5.54 6.22
N ARG A 61 14.93 -4.65 5.24
CA ARG A 61 13.59 -4.26 4.74
C ARG A 61 12.65 -5.42 4.45
N ILE A 62 13.14 -6.52 3.89
CA ILE A 62 12.34 -7.71 3.59
C ILE A 62 11.81 -8.36 4.88
N ILE A 63 12.65 -8.48 5.92
CA ILE A 63 12.26 -9.07 7.20
C ILE A 63 11.29 -8.13 7.93
N ILE A 64 11.58 -6.82 7.92
CA ILE A 64 10.68 -5.81 8.48
C ILE A 64 9.31 -5.89 7.81
N ALA A 65 9.24 -5.87 6.49
CA ALA A 65 7.98 -5.93 5.77
C ALA A 65 7.19 -7.20 6.06
N LYS A 66 7.85 -8.36 6.15
CA LYS A 66 7.20 -9.62 6.59
C LYS A 66 6.60 -9.51 7.99
N ARG A 67 7.33 -8.93 8.95
CA ARG A 67 6.82 -8.71 10.31
C ARG A 67 5.66 -7.73 10.33
N LEU A 68 5.74 -6.64 9.58
CA LEU A 68 4.64 -5.68 9.45
C LEU A 68 3.39 -6.33 8.82
N ALA A 69 3.55 -7.14 7.77
CA ALA A 69 2.43 -7.87 7.17
C ALA A 69 1.77 -8.84 8.17
N GLN A 70 2.56 -9.56 8.98
CA GLN A 70 2.02 -10.39 10.08
C GLN A 70 1.23 -9.55 11.10
N CYS A 71 1.72 -8.35 11.44
CA CYS A 71 1.02 -7.41 12.30
C CYS A 71 -0.29 -6.86 11.70
N LEU A 72 -0.54 -7.05 10.41
CA LEU A 72 -1.78 -6.67 9.73
C LEU A 72 -2.77 -7.84 9.60
N HIS A 73 -2.49 -8.99 10.22
CA HIS A 73 -3.38 -10.15 10.16
C HIS A 73 -4.77 -9.84 10.77
N PRO A 74 -5.89 -10.27 10.17
CA PRO A 74 -7.24 -9.94 10.63
C PRO A 74 -7.56 -10.36 12.07
N ALA A 75 -6.89 -11.41 12.56
CA ALA A 75 -7.06 -11.89 13.94
C ALA A 75 -6.42 -10.98 15.01
N LEU A 76 -5.64 -9.97 14.62
CA LEU A 76 -5.00 -9.03 15.54
C LEU A 76 -5.89 -7.78 15.75
N PRO A 77 -5.82 -7.13 16.93
CA PRO A 77 -6.65 -5.97 17.22
C PRO A 77 -6.19 -4.74 16.44
N SER A 78 -7.13 -3.80 16.20
CA SER A 78 -6.89 -2.55 15.46
C SER A 78 -5.69 -1.74 15.98
N GLY A 79 -5.40 -1.80 17.28
CA GLY A 79 -4.23 -1.12 17.86
C GLY A 79 -2.90 -1.61 17.29
N VAL A 80 -2.78 -2.90 16.98
CA VAL A 80 -1.59 -3.47 16.31
C VAL A 80 -1.54 -3.02 14.86
N HIS A 81 -2.69 -3.04 14.17
CA HIS A 81 -2.78 -2.61 12.77
C HIS A 81 -2.35 -1.16 12.60
N LEU A 82 -2.92 -0.24 13.41
CA LEU A 82 -2.57 1.19 13.39
C LEU A 82 -1.08 1.41 13.64
N LYS A 83 -0.50 0.68 14.60
CA LYS A 83 0.93 0.81 14.90
C LYS A 83 1.80 0.31 13.75
N ALA A 84 1.40 -0.74 13.05
CA ALA A 84 2.09 -1.21 11.85
C ALA A 84 1.99 -0.19 10.71
N LEU A 85 0.80 0.41 10.48
CA LEU A 85 0.60 1.43 9.45
C LEU A 85 1.44 2.70 9.69
N GLU A 86 1.62 3.14 10.95
CA GLU A 86 2.56 4.21 11.30
C GLU A 86 3.99 3.89 10.84
N ILE A 87 4.42 2.64 10.95
CA ILE A 87 5.75 2.23 10.54
C ILE A 87 5.88 2.19 9.01
N TYR A 88 4.83 1.74 8.30
CA TYR A 88 4.80 1.85 6.84
C TYR A 88 4.97 3.31 6.39
N ASP A 89 4.24 4.25 7.01
CA ASP A 89 4.37 5.69 6.72
C ASP A 89 5.81 6.19 6.89
N VAL A 90 6.45 5.85 8.02
CA VAL A 90 7.83 6.22 8.30
C VAL A 90 8.80 5.62 7.28
N ILE A 91 8.66 4.33 6.96
CA ILE A 91 9.50 3.66 5.95
C ILE A 91 9.36 4.35 4.59
N PHE A 92 8.14 4.62 4.14
CA PHE A 92 7.90 5.25 2.84
C PHE A 92 8.43 6.68 2.79
N LYS A 93 8.34 7.43 3.89
CA LYS A 93 9.00 8.75 4.03
C LYS A 93 10.52 8.67 3.96
N CYS A 94 11.15 7.68 4.59
CA CYS A 94 12.61 7.48 4.48
C CYS A 94 13.03 7.19 3.03
N MET A 95 12.33 6.25 2.39
CA MET A 95 12.67 5.73 1.07
C MET A 95 12.44 6.75 -0.04
N GLY A 96 11.41 7.57 0.11
CA GLY A 96 10.90 8.44 -0.94
C GLY A 96 10.28 7.67 -2.10
N THR A 97 9.61 8.40 -2.97
CA THR A 97 8.79 7.83 -4.06
C THR A 97 9.60 6.99 -5.05
N ASN A 98 10.86 7.37 -5.31
CA ASN A 98 11.73 6.66 -6.26
C ASN A 98 12.01 5.23 -5.80
N ARG A 99 12.50 5.04 -4.58
CA ARG A 99 12.76 3.69 -4.08
C ARG A 99 11.48 2.93 -3.80
N LEU A 100 10.45 3.60 -3.25
CA LEU A 100 9.16 2.96 -3.01
C LEU A 100 8.62 2.31 -4.29
N SER A 101 8.72 2.98 -5.44
CA SER A 101 8.26 2.39 -6.71
C SER A 101 9.00 1.10 -7.11
N GLN A 102 10.28 0.98 -6.76
CA GLN A 102 11.09 -0.20 -7.07
C GLN A 102 10.88 -1.34 -6.06
N GLU A 103 10.42 -1.02 -4.86
CA GLU A 103 10.30 -1.94 -3.73
C GLU A 103 8.85 -2.14 -3.29
N LEU A 104 7.88 -1.61 -4.05
CA LEU A 104 6.45 -1.61 -3.70
C LEU A 104 5.93 -3.01 -3.36
N PHE A 105 6.36 -4.02 -4.13
CA PHE A 105 5.97 -5.41 -3.95
C PHE A 105 6.39 -6.01 -2.60
N ILE A 106 7.44 -5.46 -1.97
CA ILE A 106 7.89 -5.90 -0.64
C ILE A 106 6.83 -5.56 0.41
N TYR A 107 6.14 -4.43 0.23
CA TYR A 107 5.24 -3.83 1.21
C TYR A 107 3.76 -4.07 0.90
N SER A 108 3.39 -4.25 -0.37
CA SER A 108 2.01 -4.44 -0.79
C SER A 108 1.37 -5.71 -0.22
N ALA A 109 2.16 -6.76 0.02
CA ALA A 109 1.68 -8.05 0.51
C ALA A 109 0.93 -7.96 1.86
N GLY A 110 1.29 -6.99 2.71
CA GLY A 110 0.58 -6.73 3.96
C GLY A 110 -0.55 -5.71 3.82
N LEU A 111 -0.35 -4.67 3.01
CA LEU A 111 -1.29 -3.54 2.89
C LEU A 111 -2.56 -3.89 2.12
N PHE A 112 -2.42 -4.62 1.01
CA PHE A 112 -3.54 -4.90 0.11
C PHE A 112 -4.63 -5.77 0.75
N PRO A 113 -4.31 -6.88 1.46
CA PRO A 113 -5.34 -7.69 2.10
C PRO A 113 -6.05 -6.99 3.28
N LEU A 114 -5.45 -5.96 3.87
CA LEU A 114 -5.94 -5.34 5.10
C LEU A 114 -7.31 -4.67 4.91
N PHE A 115 -7.52 -4.01 3.77
CA PHE A 115 -8.63 -3.07 3.58
C PHE A 115 -10.02 -3.71 3.82
N SER A 116 -10.25 -4.91 3.27
CA SER A 116 -11.55 -5.59 3.35
C SER A 116 -11.90 -6.05 4.78
N SER A 117 -10.92 -6.51 5.55
CA SER A 117 -11.13 -7.04 6.92
C SER A 117 -10.97 -6.02 8.05
N ALA A 118 -10.44 -4.83 7.75
CA ALA A 118 -10.05 -3.86 8.76
C ALA A 118 -11.25 -3.11 9.38
N ALA A 119 -11.10 -2.72 10.65
CA ALA A 119 -12.01 -1.77 11.31
C ALA A 119 -11.98 -0.39 10.62
N MET A 120 -13.04 0.40 10.78
CA MET A 120 -13.21 1.69 10.10
C MET A 120 -12.03 2.66 10.29
N ASN A 121 -11.51 2.77 11.51
CA ASN A 121 -10.36 3.63 11.81
C ASN A 121 -9.06 3.14 11.13
N VAL A 122 -8.88 1.82 11.03
CA VAL A 122 -7.73 1.21 10.33
C VAL A 122 -7.84 1.43 8.82
N ARG A 123 -9.04 1.28 8.23
CA ARG A 123 -9.28 1.63 6.81
C ARG A 123 -8.96 3.09 6.54
N SER A 124 -9.40 4.00 7.41
CA SER A 124 -9.07 5.43 7.30
C SER A 124 -7.57 5.69 7.31
N ALA A 125 -6.82 5.03 8.20
CA ALA A 125 -5.36 5.14 8.26
C ALA A 125 -4.69 4.54 7.01
N LEU A 126 -5.20 3.42 6.48
CA LEU A 126 -4.70 2.80 5.26
C LEU A 126 -4.93 3.68 4.02
N LEU A 127 -6.10 4.32 3.91
CA LEU A 127 -6.36 5.30 2.84
C LEU A 127 -5.36 6.45 2.87
N THR A 128 -5.02 6.94 4.07
CA THR A 128 -3.99 7.99 4.23
C THR A 128 -2.62 7.53 3.71
N ILE A 129 -2.25 6.25 3.90
CA ILE A 129 -1.02 5.69 3.32
C ILE A 129 -1.08 5.73 1.79
N TYR A 130 -2.18 5.28 1.20
CA TYR A 130 -2.32 5.28 -0.26
C TYR A 130 -2.32 6.69 -0.85
N GLU A 131 -3.03 7.63 -0.23
CA GLU A 131 -3.07 9.03 -0.65
C GLU A 131 -1.69 9.69 -0.60
N ASN A 132 -0.91 9.44 0.45
CA ASN A 132 0.38 10.08 0.66
C ASN A 132 1.52 9.41 -0.10
N HIS A 133 1.46 8.10 -0.32
CA HIS A 133 2.60 7.33 -0.82
C HIS A 133 2.36 6.61 -2.14
N PHE A 134 1.11 6.25 -2.46
CA PHE A 134 0.80 5.52 -3.70
C PHE A 134 0.38 6.48 -4.82
N VAL A 135 -0.45 7.48 -4.54
CA VAL A 135 -0.82 8.50 -5.53
C VAL A 135 0.43 9.18 -6.15
N PRO A 136 1.45 9.59 -5.38
CA PRO A 136 2.65 10.22 -5.97
C PRO A 136 3.51 9.28 -6.84
N LEU A 137 3.26 7.97 -6.84
CA LEU A 137 4.02 7.05 -7.71
C LEU A 137 3.69 7.29 -9.19
N GLY A 138 2.46 7.75 -9.49
CA GLY A 138 1.98 7.96 -10.85
C GLY A 138 2.11 6.69 -11.69
N THR A 139 2.60 6.82 -12.92
CA THR A 139 2.82 5.69 -13.85
C THR A 139 3.68 4.56 -13.27
N ARG A 140 4.50 4.83 -12.25
CA ARG A 140 5.32 3.80 -11.60
C ARG A 140 4.51 2.84 -10.72
N LEU A 141 3.24 3.12 -10.44
CA LEU A 141 2.33 2.19 -9.76
C LEU A 141 1.80 1.09 -10.69
N ARG A 142 1.88 1.25 -12.02
CA ARG A 142 1.33 0.30 -13.01
C ARG A 142 1.64 -1.18 -12.71
N PRO A 143 2.88 -1.58 -12.34
CA PRO A 143 3.16 -3.00 -12.03
C PRO A 143 2.38 -3.58 -10.84
N GLY A 144 1.95 -2.73 -9.90
CA GLY A 144 1.16 -3.12 -8.73
C GLY A 144 -0.32 -2.75 -8.82
N LEU A 145 -0.77 -2.18 -9.94
CA LEU A 145 -2.09 -1.57 -10.06
C LEU A 145 -3.23 -2.59 -9.90
N ASN A 146 -3.12 -3.77 -10.53
CA ASN A 146 -4.12 -4.84 -10.38
C ASN A 146 -4.32 -5.27 -8.92
N GLY A 147 -3.23 -5.45 -8.17
CA GLY A 147 -3.30 -5.79 -6.74
C GLY A 147 -3.91 -4.66 -5.91
N PHE A 148 -3.58 -3.40 -6.24
CA PHE A 148 -4.12 -2.23 -5.57
C PHE A 148 -5.63 -2.08 -5.81
N LEU A 149 -6.08 -2.23 -7.06
CA LEU A 149 -7.50 -2.16 -7.43
C LEU A 149 -8.29 -3.28 -6.75
N ALA A 150 -7.81 -4.52 -6.81
CA ALA A 150 -8.45 -5.65 -6.14
C ALA A 150 -8.62 -5.42 -4.63
N ALA A 151 -7.66 -4.73 -3.99
CA ALA A 151 -7.71 -4.40 -2.57
C ALA A 151 -8.65 -3.24 -2.23
N THR A 152 -8.73 -2.22 -3.08
CA THR A 152 -9.43 -0.96 -2.77
C THR A 152 -10.87 -0.97 -3.23
N LEU A 153 -11.23 -1.78 -4.23
CA LEU A 153 -12.59 -1.84 -4.76
C LEU A 153 -13.63 -2.30 -3.73
N SER A 154 -13.25 -3.10 -2.72
CA SER A 154 -14.18 -3.42 -1.62
C SER A 154 -14.57 -2.20 -0.78
N GLY A 155 -13.92 -1.04 -0.95
CA GLY A 155 -14.32 0.22 -0.35
C GLY A 155 -15.38 0.98 -1.14
N VAL A 156 -15.65 0.57 -2.39
CA VAL A 156 -16.64 1.17 -3.30
C VAL A 156 -17.96 0.39 -3.22
N GLU A 157 -18.38 0.07 -2.00
CA GLU A 157 -19.66 -0.59 -1.73
C GLU A 157 -20.67 0.44 -1.20
N GLU A 158 -21.91 0.33 -1.65
CA GLU A 158 -22.99 1.23 -1.22
C GLU A 158 -23.22 1.11 0.29
N GLY A 159 -23.30 2.25 0.98
CA GLY A 159 -23.39 2.30 2.44
C GLY A 159 -22.05 2.21 3.18
N SER A 160 -20.91 2.11 2.48
CA SER A 160 -19.58 2.22 3.09
C SER A 160 -19.29 3.67 3.52
N ASP A 161 -18.87 3.86 4.77
CA ASP A 161 -18.44 5.16 5.30
C ASP A 161 -17.24 5.76 4.56
N HIS A 162 -16.51 4.94 3.80
CA HIS A 162 -15.32 5.35 3.04
C HIS A 162 -15.58 5.43 1.54
N LEU A 163 -16.83 5.28 1.07
CA LEU A 163 -17.17 5.23 -0.36
C LEU A 163 -16.63 6.45 -1.12
N GLU A 164 -16.94 7.67 -0.66
CA GLU A 164 -16.52 8.90 -1.34
C GLU A 164 -15.00 9.05 -1.35
N ARG A 165 -14.35 8.82 -0.20
CA ARG A 165 -12.89 8.94 -0.07
C ARG A 165 -12.16 7.90 -0.93
N THR A 166 -12.67 6.67 -0.97
CA THR A 166 -12.11 5.60 -1.81
C THR A 166 -12.31 5.91 -3.28
N SER A 167 -13.48 6.41 -3.68
CA SER A 167 -13.75 6.80 -5.07
C SER A 167 -12.83 7.92 -5.54
N PHE A 168 -12.61 8.93 -4.68
CA PHE A 168 -11.66 10.01 -4.94
C PHE A 168 -10.20 9.53 -5.02
N LEU A 169 -9.80 8.60 -4.13
CA LEU A 169 -8.49 7.96 -4.22
C LEU A 169 -8.31 7.24 -5.56
N LEU A 170 -9.30 6.43 -5.98
CA LEU A 170 -9.27 5.71 -7.25
C LEU A 170 -9.16 6.67 -8.44
N GLN A 171 -9.90 7.79 -8.43
CA GLN A 171 -9.80 8.81 -9.47
C GLN A 171 -8.38 9.38 -9.55
N ARG A 172 -7.79 9.78 -8.43
CA ARG A 172 -6.41 10.33 -8.39
C ARG A 172 -5.37 9.31 -8.85
N ILE A 173 -5.57 8.03 -8.53
CA ILE A 173 -4.73 6.95 -9.03
C ILE A 173 -4.87 6.83 -10.54
N GLY A 174 -6.10 6.85 -11.08
CA GLY A 174 -6.38 6.87 -12.51
C GLY A 174 -5.70 8.01 -13.26
N GLU A 175 -5.81 9.23 -12.74
CA GLU A 175 -5.12 10.41 -13.26
C GLU A 175 -3.59 10.23 -13.26
N GLY A 176 -3.04 9.64 -12.20
CA GLY A 176 -1.60 9.43 -12.06
C GLY A 176 -1.02 8.31 -12.93
N VAL A 177 -1.74 7.20 -13.12
CA VAL A 177 -1.28 6.06 -13.93
C VAL A 177 -1.64 6.19 -15.40
N GLY A 178 -2.61 7.05 -15.74
CA GLY A 178 -3.26 7.14 -17.05
C GLY A 178 -4.60 6.42 -17.03
N MET A 179 -5.68 7.13 -17.42
CA MET A 179 -7.05 6.61 -17.33
C MET A 179 -7.26 5.34 -18.17
N THR A 180 -6.63 5.25 -19.34
CA THR A 180 -6.72 4.05 -20.20
C THR A 180 -6.11 2.82 -19.52
N GLU A 181 -4.89 2.91 -18.99
CA GLU A 181 -4.31 1.81 -18.22
C GLU A 181 -5.10 1.50 -16.94
N PHE A 182 -5.63 2.51 -16.28
CA PHE A 182 -6.46 2.33 -15.09
C PHE A 182 -7.70 1.49 -15.38
N PHE A 183 -8.47 1.84 -16.41
CA PHE A 183 -9.66 1.09 -16.79
C PHE A 183 -9.32 -0.28 -17.37
N GLY A 184 -8.21 -0.42 -18.11
CA GLY A 184 -7.72 -1.74 -18.56
C GLY A 184 -7.50 -2.69 -17.39
N CYS A 185 -6.75 -2.25 -16.37
CA CYS A 185 -6.56 -3.01 -15.14
C CYS A 185 -7.86 -3.23 -14.36
N MET A 186 -8.77 -2.25 -14.36
CA MET A 186 -10.09 -2.37 -13.72
C MET A 186 -10.90 -3.53 -14.32
N TRP A 187 -10.97 -3.62 -15.65
CA TRP A 187 -11.66 -4.70 -16.35
C TRP A 187 -11.02 -6.06 -16.06
N GLU A 188 -9.68 -6.15 -16.08
CA GLU A 188 -8.98 -7.37 -15.68
C GLU A 188 -9.32 -7.79 -14.24
N CYS A 189 -9.40 -6.84 -13.30
CA CYS A 189 -9.81 -7.13 -11.93
C CYS A 189 -11.25 -7.67 -11.84
N ILE A 190 -12.19 -7.05 -12.55
CA ILE A 190 -13.62 -7.42 -12.61
C ILE A 190 -13.81 -8.83 -13.20
N LEU A 191 -13.05 -9.15 -14.26
CA LEU A 191 -13.08 -10.45 -14.92
C LEU A 191 -12.56 -11.55 -13.97
N ASN A 192 -11.40 -11.32 -13.35
CA ASN A 192 -10.67 -12.35 -12.61
C ASN A 192 -11.10 -12.52 -11.14
N ASN A 193 -11.80 -11.54 -10.55
CA ASN A 193 -12.13 -11.56 -9.12
C ASN A 193 -13.63 -11.33 -8.90
N SER A 194 -14.35 -12.38 -8.48
CA SER A 194 -15.80 -12.28 -8.23
C SER A 194 -16.17 -11.22 -7.18
N ASN A 195 -15.33 -11.06 -6.15
CA ASN A 195 -15.62 -10.18 -5.02
C ASN A 195 -15.54 -8.70 -5.37
N VAL A 196 -14.82 -8.33 -6.43
CA VAL A 196 -14.66 -6.92 -6.84
C VAL A 196 -15.48 -6.56 -8.08
N ARG A 197 -16.20 -7.54 -8.65
CA ARG A 197 -16.97 -7.36 -9.89
C ARG A 197 -18.05 -6.29 -9.74
N LEU A 198 -18.92 -6.44 -8.75
CA LEU A 198 -19.99 -5.48 -8.49
C LEU A 198 -19.45 -4.06 -8.18
N PRO A 199 -18.57 -3.87 -7.19
CA PRO A 199 -18.06 -2.52 -6.89
C PRO A 199 -17.26 -1.93 -8.06
N GLY A 200 -16.53 -2.75 -8.83
CA GLY A 200 -15.86 -2.31 -10.06
C GLY A 200 -16.82 -1.79 -11.12
N LEU A 201 -17.89 -2.54 -11.42
CA LEU A 201 -18.93 -2.12 -12.38
C LEU A 201 -19.66 -0.86 -11.91
N VAL A 202 -19.95 -0.74 -10.62
CA VAL A 202 -20.53 0.46 -10.02
C VAL A 202 -19.60 1.66 -10.19
N TYR A 203 -18.31 1.48 -9.89
CA TYR A 203 -17.31 2.54 -10.07
C TYR A 203 -17.23 3.02 -11.53
N ILE A 204 -17.16 2.09 -12.49
CA ILE A 204 -17.11 2.41 -13.92
C ILE A 204 -18.36 3.17 -14.36
N THR A 205 -19.55 2.68 -13.96
CA THR A 205 -20.83 3.31 -14.30
C THR A 205 -20.93 4.73 -13.75
N ASN A 206 -20.43 4.95 -12.54
CA ASN A 206 -20.41 6.27 -11.89
C ASN A 206 -19.35 7.20 -12.48
N SER A 207 -18.27 6.65 -13.05
CA SER A 207 -17.21 7.42 -13.71
C SER A 207 -17.59 7.82 -15.14
N PHE A 208 -18.57 7.15 -15.76
CA PHE A 208 -19.02 7.44 -17.12
C PHE A 208 -20.00 8.60 -17.18
N ASN A 209 -19.66 9.67 -17.90
CA ASN A 209 -20.55 10.80 -18.13
C ASN A 209 -21.56 10.46 -19.24
N LYS A 210 -22.78 10.13 -18.84
CA LYS A 210 -23.90 9.80 -19.74
C LYS A 210 -24.33 10.94 -20.67
N LYS A 211 -23.89 12.18 -20.41
CA LYS A 211 -24.21 13.36 -21.25
C LYS A 211 -23.15 13.65 -22.30
N ALA A 212 -21.97 13.06 -22.20
CA ALA A 212 -20.90 13.19 -23.19
C ALA A 212 -20.93 12.03 -24.19
N THR A 213 -20.29 12.21 -25.34
CA THR A 213 -20.21 11.14 -26.34
C THR A 213 -19.30 10.01 -25.84
N THR A 214 -19.46 8.82 -26.42
CA THR A 214 -18.55 7.69 -26.16
C THR A 214 -17.14 7.97 -26.70
N GLU A 215 -17.03 8.69 -27.82
CA GLU A 215 -15.75 9.06 -28.43
C GLU A 215 -14.89 9.94 -27.50
N ASP A 216 -15.53 10.82 -26.72
CA ASP A 216 -14.83 11.68 -25.74
C ASP A 216 -14.35 10.90 -24.50
N GLN A 217 -14.79 9.65 -24.34
CA GLN A 217 -14.58 8.83 -23.13
C GLN A 217 -14.02 7.44 -23.44
N LEU A 218 -13.33 7.28 -24.59
CA LEU A 218 -12.76 6.00 -25.04
C LEU A 218 -11.80 5.37 -24.02
N HIS A 219 -11.20 6.18 -23.13
CA HIS A 219 -10.34 5.68 -22.06
C HIS A 219 -11.05 4.68 -21.13
N VAL A 220 -12.38 4.73 -21.02
CA VAL A 220 -13.19 3.78 -20.21
C VAL A 220 -13.15 2.35 -20.77
N ILE A 221 -12.89 2.19 -22.07
CA ILE A 221 -12.72 0.87 -22.71
C ILE A 221 -11.43 0.18 -22.20
N GLY A 222 -10.45 0.97 -21.75
CA GLY A 222 -9.18 0.47 -21.27
C GLY A 222 -8.24 0.03 -22.41
N THR A 223 -7.32 -0.88 -22.09
CA THR A 223 -6.24 -1.33 -22.99
C THR A 223 -6.56 -2.61 -23.76
N ASN A 224 -7.62 -3.34 -23.39
CA ASN A 224 -7.99 -4.60 -24.01
C ASN A 224 -9.53 -4.73 -24.03
N VAL A 225 -10.11 -4.84 -25.23
CA VAL A 225 -11.56 -4.92 -25.41
C VAL A 225 -12.09 -6.31 -25.03
N ASP A 226 -11.27 -7.35 -25.09
CA ASP A 226 -11.69 -8.74 -24.83
C ASP A 226 -11.90 -9.04 -23.33
N VAL A 227 -11.48 -8.13 -22.44
CA VAL A 227 -11.64 -8.26 -20.99
C VAL A 227 -12.78 -7.42 -20.41
N MET A 228 -13.46 -6.64 -21.25
CA MET A 228 -14.65 -5.86 -20.91
C MET A 228 -15.91 -6.74 -20.91
#